data_AF-A0A6A1VT82-F1
#
_entry.id   AF-A0A6A1VT82-F1
#
_cell.length_a   1.000
_cell.length_b   1.000
_cell.length_c   1.000
_cell.angle_alpha   90.00
_cell.angle_beta   90.00
_cell.angle_gamma   90.00
#
_symmetry.space_group_name_H-M   'P 1'
#
loop_
_entity.id
_entity.type
_entity.pdbx_description
1 polymer ?
#
loop_
_entity_poly.entity_id
_entity_poly.type
_entity_poly.pdbx_seq_one_letter_code
_entity_poly.pdbx_strand_id
1 'polypeptide(L)'
;MGDETEVLVSRNTKFSRCVSHAQDELHSFRSYLRWMCVDQSNVWTACLSWTMFVLFGIVVPAVSHFLLACSTCDSNHSRPFDSVVQLSLSSVATLSFLCLSRFVRKYGLRRFLFFDKLVDESETVRNGYTGQLDRSLMLVSFFVVPCFVAESAYKIWWYASGGSQIPFLGNVYLSDTVACIMELWSWLYRTTIIFLVCVLFRLICSLQILRLQDFASVFQVDSDVASVLSEHFRIRKHLRIISHRYRSFILWVLILVTTSQFVSLLITTESSSDVNIYVSGELALCSITLLTGLLILLRSATKITHKAQSVTCLAAKWHVCATLESFEVVDGETPRAHVDNGRVFPVGEMEESDGEEAGDEEDDLDSSTLIPAAYAYSTISFQKRQALVTYFENNKAGITVYGFTLDRTTLHTIFCIELSLVLWLLGKTIGIS
;
A
#
# COMPACT_ATOMS: atom_id res chain seq x y z
N MET A 1 12.31 -27.69 65.06
CA MET A 1 11.13 -28.56 64.90
C MET A 1 10.00 -27.64 64.46
N GLY A 2 9.97 -27.31 63.15
CA GLY A 2 8.80 -27.47 62.25
C GLY A 2 7.87 -26.24 62.35
N ASP A 3 7.50 -25.48 61.31
CA ASP A 3 7.38 -25.72 59.88
C ASP A 3 7.62 -24.40 59.11
N GLU A 4 8.29 -24.50 57.96
CA GLU A 4 8.34 -23.47 56.94
C GLU A 4 7.03 -23.48 56.15
N THR A 5 6.30 -22.35 56.15
CA THR A 5 5.13 -22.19 55.28
C THR A 5 5.54 -21.50 53.99
N GLU A 6 5.75 -22.29 52.94
CA GLU A 6 5.88 -21.84 51.56
C GLU A 6 4.61 -21.09 51.13
N VAL A 7 4.73 -19.80 50.85
CA VAL A 7 3.70 -19.04 50.12
C VAL A 7 4.01 -19.14 48.64
N LEU A 8 3.40 -20.13 47.99
CA LEU A 8 3.35 -20.28 46.53
C LEU A 8 2.69 -19.05 45.91
N VAL A 9 3.49 -18.10 45.44
CA VAL A 9 3.05 -16.99 44.59
C VAL A 9 2.65 -17.58 43.23
N SER A 10 1.35 -17.81 43.04
CA SER A 10 0.77 -18.22 41.77
C SER A 10 0.98 -17.13 40.72
N ARG A 11 2.05 -17.28 39.93
CA ARG A 11 2.34 -16.48 38.74
C ARG A 11 1.39 -16.89 37.62
N ASN A 12 0.13 -16.45 37.71
CA ASN A 12 -0.82 -16.58 36.63
C ASN A 12 -1.68 -15.30 36.52
N THR A 13 -1.00 -14.17 36.33
CA THR A 13 -1.61 -12.97 35.75
C THR A 13 -1.95 -13.28 34.30
N LYS A 14 -3.09 -13.93 34.08
CA LYS A 14 -3.80 -13.87 32.81
C LYS A 14 -3.95 -12.39 32.47
N PHE A 15 -3.28 -11.93 31.43
CA PHE A 15 -3.52 -10.63 30.83
C PHE A 15 -5.02 -10.51 30.58
N SER A 16 -5.69 -9.67 31.38
CA SER A 16 -7.08 -9.29 31.13
C SER A 16 -7.06 -8.47 29.85
N ARG A 17 -7.33 -9.13 28.73
CA ARG A 17 -7.42 -8.55 27.40
C ARG A 17 -8.49 -7.48 27.43
N CYS A 18 -8.13 -6.22 27.20
CA CYS A 18 -9.11 -5.16 27.04
C CYS A 18 -9.89 -5.46 25.75
N VAL A 19 -11.13 -5.90 25.92
CA VAL A 19 -12.09 -6.13 24.83
C VAL A 19 -12.49 -4.76 24.29
N SER A 20 -11.64 -4.12 23.46
CA SER A 20 -12.15 -3.09 22.55
C SER A 20 -13.12 -3.79 21.61
N HIS A 21 -14.39 -3.40 21.66
CA HIS A 21 -15.38 -3.91 20.73
C HIS A 21 -14.96 -3.46 19.33
N ALA A 22 -14.62 -4.41 18.45
CA ALA A 22 -14.23 -4.15 17.05
C ALA A 22 -15.29 -3.37 16.25
N GLN A 23 -16.50 -3.23 16.80
CA GLN A 23 -17.59 -2.41 16.26
C GLN A 23 -17.29 -0.90 16.37
N ASP A 24 -16.57 -0.46 17.42
CA ASP A 24 -16.25 0.96 17.64
C ASP A 24 -15.17 1.47 16.67
N GLU A 25 -14.17 0.64 16.36
CA GLU A 25 -13.04 1.02 15.49
C GLU A 25 -13.48 1.29 14.04
N LEU A 26 -14.49 0.54 13.57
CA LEU A 26 -15.06 0.72 12.23
C LEU A 26 -16.21 1.73 12.21
N HIS A 27 -16.67 2.20 13.36
CA HIS A 27 -17.82 3.10 13.46
C HIS A 27 -17.54 4.45 12.78
N SER A 28 -16.37 5.05 13.04
CA SER A 28 -15.95 6.30 12.39
C SER A 28 -15.91 6.14 10.86
N PHE A 29 -15.31 5.06 10.38
CA PHE A 29 -15.20 4.78 8.95
C PHE A 29 -16.56 4.50 8.27
N ARG A 30 -17.43 3.71 8.91
CA ARG A 30 -18.80 3.46 8.42
C ARG A 30 -19.65 4.72 8.47
N SER A 31 -19.53 5.52 9.51
CA SER A 31 -20.22 6.81 9.63
C SER A 31 -19.81 7.74 8.48
N TYR A 32 -18.52 7.78 8.15
CA TYR A 32 -17.99 8.54 7.02
C TYR A 32 -18.53 8.04 5.66
N LEU A 33 -18.53 6.72 5.42
CA LEU A 33 -19.13 6.15 4.20
C LEU A 33 -20.64 6.40 4.10
N ARG A 34 -21.34 6.36 5.23
CA ARG A 34 -22.79 6.63 5.29
C ARG A 34 -23.08 8.11 5.04
N TRP A 35 -22.28 9.01 5.61
CA TRP A 35 -22.34 10.45 5.34
C TRP A 35 -22.14 10.75 3.85
N MET A 36 -21.21 10.04 3.20
CA MET A 36 -20.96 10.19 1.75
C MET A 36 -21.98 9.44 0.87
N CYS A 37 -22.98 8.75 1.44
CA CYS A 37 -23.96 7.93 0.71
C CYS A 37 -23.33 6.82 -0.16
N VAL A 38 -22.18 6.26 0.24
CA VAL A 38 -21.48 5.19 -0.48
C VAL A 38 -21.54 3.84 0.27
N ASP A 39 -22.31 3.79 1.35
CA ASP A 39 -22.46 2.55 2.12
C ASP A 39 -23.31 1.50 1.39
N GLN A 40 -22.70 0.37 1.02
CA GLN A 40 -23.36 -0.76 0.34
C GLN A 40 -23.57 -1.96 1.26
N SER A 41 -23.67 -1.72 2.57
CA SER A 41 -23.87 -2.76 3.58
C SER A 41 -25.19 -3.52 3.43
N ASN A 42 -26.29 -2.83 3.12
CA ASN A 42 -27.63 -3.38 2.95
C ASN A 42 -28.12 -3.20 1.50
N VAL A 43 -29.10 -4.01 1.07
CA VAL A 43 -29.70 -3.88 -0.27
C VAL A 43 -30.31 -2.49 -0.49
N TRP A 44 -30.98 -1.95 0.54
CA TRP A 44 -31.55 -0.60 0.51
C TRP A 44 -30.48 0.50 0.40
N THR A 45 -29.40 0.40 1.19
CA THR A 45 -28.31 1.40 1.15
C THR A 45 -27.49 1.26 -0.13
N ALA A 46 -27.36 0.05 -0.67
CA ALA A 46 -26.79 -0.18 -1.99
C ALA A 46 -27.63 0.48 -3.09
N CYS A 47 -28.96 0.29 -3.09
CA CYS A 47 -29.86 0.98 -4.02
C CYS A 47 -29.69 2.50 -3.91
N LEU A 48 -29.72 3.05 -2.69
CA LEU A 48 -29.50 4.47 -2.44
C LEU A 48 -28.13 4.96 -2.95
N SER A 49 -27.06 4.18 -2.74
CA SER A 49 -25.73 4.53 -3.21
C SER A 49 -25.65 4.58 -4.74
N TRP A 50 -26.33 3.66 -5.42
CA TRP A 50 -26.39 3.63 -6.89
C TRP A 50 -27.23 4.78 -7.43
N THR A 51 -28.37 5.10 -6.81
CA THR A 51 -29.18 6.26 -7.22
C THR A 51 -28.44 7.57 -7.04
N MET A 52 -27.76 7.75 -5.90
CA MET A 52 -26.94 8.96 -5.66
C MET A 52 -25.76 9.04 -6.62
N PHE A 53 -25.14 7.90 -6.93
CA PHE A 53 -24.05 7.85 -7.89
C PHE A 53 -24.51 8.21 -9.30
N VAL A 54 -25.64 7.68 -9.76
CA VAL A 54 -26.20 8.03 -11.08
C VAL A 54 -26.57 9.51 -11.12
N LEU A 55 -27.21 10.03 -10.06
CA LEU A 55 -27.61 11.42 -9.97
C LEU A 55 -26.40 12.36 -10.02
N PHE A 56 -25.48 12.26 -9.07
CA PHE A 56 -24.37 13.21 -8.92
C PHE A 56 -23.16 12.88 -9.80
N GLY A 57 -23.00 11.63 -10.21
CA GLY A 57 -21.87 11.19 -11.04
C GLY A 57 -22.12 11.26 -12.54
N ILE A 58 -23.38 11.25 -12.99
CA ILE A 58 -23.73 11.16 -14.43
C ILE A 58 -24.79 12.20 -14.82
N VAL A 59 -25.94 12.21 -14.14
CA VAL A 59 -27.10 13.04 -14.55
C VAL A 59 -26.80 14.52 -14.37
N VAL A 60 -26.37 14.95 -13.19
CA VAL A 60 -26.09 16.38 -12.92
C VAL A 60 -25.01 16.94 -13.85
N PRO A 61 -23.85 16.26 -14.06
CA PRO A 61 -22.88 16.70 -15.05
C PRO A 61 -23.46 16.78 -16.46
N ALA A 62 -24.14 15.73 -16.95
CA ALA A 62 -24.72 15.74 -18.29
C ALA A 62 -25.72 16.88 -18.48
N VAL A 63 -26.60 17.10 -17.51
CA VAL A 63 -27.58 18.19 -17.50
C VAL A 63 -26.88 19.54 -17.49
N SER A 64 -25.84 19.72 -16.67
CA SER A 64 -25.01 20.93 -16.65
C SER A 64 -24.38 21.21 -18.01
N HIS A 65 -23.81 20.19 -18.67
CA HIS A 65 -23.19 20.33 -19.99
C HIS A 65 -24.20 20.74 -21.07
N PHE A 66 -25.33 20.04 -21.16
CA PHE A 66 -26.30 20.26 -22.23
C PHE A 66 -27.17 21.50 -22.02
N LEU A 67 -27.50 21.86 -20.78
CA LEU A 67 -28.39 22.99 -20.50
C LEU A 67 -27.64 24.32 -20.36
N LEU A 68 -26.36 24.31 -19.99
CA LEU A 68 -25.52 25.53 -19.93
C LEU A 68 -24.71 25.74 -21.22
N ALA A 69 -24.89 24.89 -22.23
CA ALA A 69 -24.33 25.08 -23.57
C ALA A 69 -24.97 26.31 -24.25
N CYS A 70 -24.46 27.48 -23.93
CA CYS A 70 -24.91 28.76 -24.44
C CYS A 70 -24.01 29.19 -25.61
N SER A 71 -24.56 29.22 -26.83
CA SER A 71 -23.84 29.67 -28.02
C SER A 71 -23.68 31.19 -28.11
N THR A 72 -24.37 31.95 -27.25
CA THR A 72 -24.45 33.42 -27.29
C THR A 72 -23.80 34.11 -26.08
N CYS A 73 -23.08 33.36 -25.24
CA CYS A 73 -22.51 33.87 -24.00
C CYS A 73 -21.20 34.64 -24.24
N ASP A 74 -20.90 35.61 -23.37
CA ASP A 74 -19.70 36.44 -23.42
C ASP A 74 -18.41 35.61 -23.40
N SER A 75 -17.31 36.13 -23.95
CA SER A 75 -16.05 35.40 -24.12
C SER A 75 -15.48 34.87 -22.79
N ASN A 76 -15.70 35.61 -21.69
CA ASN A 76 -15.30 35.23 -20.33
C ASN A 76 -16.17 34.14 -19.68
N HIS A 77 -17.35 33.85 -20.24
CA HIS A 77 -18.28 32.83 -19.73
C HIS A 77 -18.37 31.59 -20.63
N SER A 78 -17.67 31.61 -21.77
CA SER A 78 -17.52 30.43 -22.62
C SER A 78 -16.84 29.28 -21.88
N ARG A 79 -17.39 28.06 -22.00
CA ARG A 79 -16.88 26.85 -21.33
C ARG A 79 -16.31 25.83 -22.34
N PRO A 80 -15.19 26.12 -23.01
CA PRO A 80 -14.65 25.24 -24.05
C PRO A 80 -14.10 23.91 -23.48
N PHE A 81 -13.67 23.90 -22.21
CA PHE A 81 -13.04 22.75 -21.57
C PHE A 81 -14.01 21.86 -20.77
N ASP A 82 -15.26 22.29 -20.59
CA ASP A 82 -16.24 21.63 -19.72
C ASP A 82 -16.49 20.17 -20.10
N SER A 83 -16.55 19.85 -21.40
CA SER A 83 -16.68 18.46 -21.88
C SER A 83 -15.56 17.55 -21.35
N VAL A 84 -14.32 18.03 -21.38
CA VAL A 84 -13.15 17.24 -20.96
C VAL A 84 -13.13 17.10 -19.44
N VAL A 85 -13.41 18.18 -18.72
CA VAL A 85 -13.47 18.17 -17.25
C VAL A 85 -14.55 17.21 -16.76
N GLN A 86 -15.77 17.33 -17.29
CA GLN A 86 -16.87 16.50 -16.84
C GLN A 86 -16.68 15.03 -17.22
N LEU A 87 -16.18 14.73 -18.43
CA LEU A 87 -15.96 13.36 -18.88
C LEU A 87 -14.81 12.70 -18.11
N SER A 88 -13.70 13.39 -17.89
CA SER A 88 -12.56 12.88 -17.12
C SER A 88 -12.94 12.64 -15.65
N LEU A 89 -13.57 13.61 -15.00
CA LEU A 89 -13.97 13.48 -13.59
C LEU A 89 -15.03 12.37 -13.40
N SER A 90 -16.00 12.27 -14.32
CA SER A 90 -17.05 11.25 -14.24
C SER A 90 -16.54 9.85 -14.61
N SER A 91 -15.62 9.72 -15.58
CA SER A 91 -15.00 8.43 -15.93
C SER A 91 -14.13 7.87 -14.80
N VAL A 92 -13.34 8.71 -14.13
CA VAL A 92 -12.52 8.28 -12.98
C VAL A 92 -13.40 8.02 -11.74
N ALA A 93 -14.46 8.81 -11.53
CA ALA A 93 -15.42 8.58 -10.46
C ALA A 93 -16.23 7.28 -10.65
N THR A 94 -16.69 6.99 -11.88
CA THR A 94 -17.36 5.72 -12.23
C THR A 94 -16.45 4.53 -12.01
N LEU A 95 -15.20 4.59 -12.49
CA LEU A 95 -14.21 3.55 -12.25
C LEU A 95 -13.99 3.32 -10.74
N SER A 96 -13.87 4.40 -9.97
CA SER A 96 -13.68 4.36 -8.52
C SER A 96 -14.90 3.77 -7.79
N PHE A 97 -16.11 4.20 -8.13
CA PHE A 97 -17.34 3.69 -7.55
C PHE A 97 -17.55 2.21 -7.88
N LEU A 98 -17.31 1.79 -9.13
CA LEU A 98 -17.41 0.38 -9.53
C LEU A 98 -16.37 -0.48 -8.81
N CYS A 99 -15.15 0.04 -8.63
CA CYS A 99 -14.09 -0.61 -7.88
C CYS A 99 -14.52 -0.85 -6.43
N LEU A 100 -14.99 0.21 -5.76
CA LEU A 100 -15.48 0.15 -4.39
C LEU A 100 -16.68 -0.79 -4.26
N SER A 101 -17.66 -0.69 -5.16
CA SER A 101 -18.86 -1.51 -5.14
C SER A 101 -18.56 -2.99 -5.30
N ARG A 102 -17.67 -3.34 -6.25
CA ARG A 102 -17.22 -4.73 -6.42
C ARG A 102 -16.51 -5.24 -5.18
N PHE A 103 -15.72 -4.42 -4.49
CA PHE A 103 -15.02 -4.85 -3.28
C PHE A 103 -15.95 -5.02 -2.09
N VAL A 104 -16.87 -4.09 -1.86
CA VAL A 104 -17.84 -4.18 -0.76
C VAL A 104 -18.74 -5.40 -0.98
N ARG A 105 -19.26 -5.62 -2.19
CA ARG A 105 -20.11 -6.78 -2.50
C ARG A 105 -19.37 -8.12 -2.43
N LYS A 106 -18.13 -8.20 -2.91
CA LYS A 106 -17.39 -9.46 -2.99
C LYS A 106 -16.75 -9.89 -1.67
N TYR A 107 -16.27 -8.93 -0.86
CA TYR A 107 -15.49 -9.22 0.34
C TYR A 107 -16.16 -8.75 1.63
N GLY A 108 -16.97 -7.69 1.57
CA GLY A 108 -17.42 -6.96 2.76
C GLY A 108 -16.33 -6.04 3.31
N LEU A 109 -16.74 -4.94 3.95
CA LEU A 109 -15.84 -3.87 4.40
C LEU A 109 -14.76 -4.38 5.38
N ARG A 110 -15.16 -5.22 6.33
CA ARG A 110 -14.27 -5.76 7.38
C ARG A 110 -13.17 -6.66 6.82
N ARG A 111 -13.55 -7.59 5.94
CA ARG A 111 -12.62 -8.51 5.28
C ARG A 111 -11.74 -7.81 4.26
N PHE A 112 -12.26 -6.77 3.62
CA PHE A 112 -11.53 -5.93 2.68
C PHE A 112 -10.38 -5.18 3.35
N LEU A 113 -10.63 -4.59 4.52
CA LEU A 113 -9.63 -3.92 5.34
C LEU A 113 -8.74 -4.89 6.15
N PHE A 114 -9.04 -6.20 6.15
CA PHE A 114 -8.36 -7.23 6.95
C PHE A 114 -8.55 -7.11 8.47
N PHE A 115 -9.59 -6.42 8.93
CA PHE A 115 -9.97 -6.34 10.34
C PHE A 115 -10.34 -7.71 10.94
N ASP A 116 -10.81 -8.66 10.13
CA ASP A 116 -11.16 -10.01 10.62
C ASP A 116 -9.96 -10.72 11.25
N LYS A 117 -8.75 -10.46 10.74
CA LYS A 117 -7.51 -11.05 11.27
C LYS A 117 -6.91 -10.26 12.43
N LEU A 118 -7.33 -9.01 12.63
CA LEU A 118 -6.77 -8.13 13.66
C LEU A 118 -7.22 -8.52 15.07
N VAL A 119 -8.32 -9.27 15.17
CA VAL A 119 -8.86 -9.76 16.45
C VAL A 119 -7.88 -10.73 17.14
N ASP A 120 -7.01 -11.38 16.39
CA ASP A 120 -6.05 -12.35 16.93
C ASP A 120 -4.67 -11.73 17.22
N GLU A 121 -4.47 -10.47 16.85
CA GLU A 121 -3.19 -9.76 16.97
C GLU A 121 -3.09 -8.99 18.31
N SER A 122 -1.87 -8.53 18.63
CA SER A 122 -1.54 -7.81 19.87
C SER A 122 -2.21 -6.42 19.97
N GLU A 123 -2.41 -5.92 21.20
CA GLU A 123 -3.07 -4.62 21.44
C GLU A 123 -2.28 -3.43 20.87
N THR A 124 -0.95 -3.52 20.83
CA THR A 124 -0.08 -2.50 20.24
C THR A 124 -0.29 -2.38 18.73
N VAL A 125 -0.43 -3.51 18.03
CA VAL A 125 -0.72 -3.56 16.59
C VAL A 125 -2.11 -3.00 16.30
N ARG A 126 -3.10 -3.31 17.14
CA ARG A 126 -4.46 -2.78 17.03
C ARG A 126 -4.49 -1.25 17.18
N ASN A 127 -3.78 -0.68 18.16
CA ASN A 127 -3.68 0.77 18.33
C ASN A 127 -2.94 1.45 17.16
N GLY A 128 -1.89 0.81 16.63
CA GLY A 128 -1.20 1.29 15.42
C GLY A 128 -2.11 1.30 14.19
N TYR A 129 -3.01 0.31 14.11
CA TYR A 129 -4.00 0.19 13.05
C TYR A 129 -5.05 1.31 13.11
N THR A 130 -5.66 1.54 14.28
CA THR A 130 -6.71 2.57 14.46
C THR A 130 -6.17 3.97 14.20
N GLY A 131 -4.96 4.27 14.69
CA GLY A 131 -4.28 5.54 14.41
C GLY A 131 -4.00 5.74 12.92
N GLN A 132 -3.72 4.67 12.18
CA GLN A 132 -3.52 4.75 10.73
C GLN A 132 -4.82 4.94 9.95
N LEU A 133 -5.91 4.31 10.40
CA LEU A 133 -7.24 4.50 9.83
C LEU A 133 -7.71 5.95 9.99
N ASP A 134 -7.62 6.51 11.19
CA ASP A 134 -8.00 7.91 11.45
C ASP A 134 -7.14 8.89 10.64
N ARG A 135 -5.82 8.70 10.65
CA ARG A 135 -4.89 9.50 9.83
C ARG A 135 -5.22 9.43 8.34
N SER A 136 -5.69 8.28 7.84
CA SER A 136 -6.07 8.12 6.43
C SER A 136 -7.36 8.88 6.12
N LEU A 137 -8.35 8.88 7.02
CA LEU A 137 -9.59 9.64 6.89
C LEU A 137 -9.35 11.15 6.93
N MET A 138 -8.53 11.62 7.88
CA MET A 138 -8.11 13.02 7.93
C MET A 138 -7.46 13.46 6.63
N LEU A 139 -6.72 12.57 5.97
CA LEU A 139 -6.08 12.86 4.70
C LEU A 139 -7.10 13.12 3.56
N VAL A 140 -8.21 12.39 3.54
CA VAL A 140 -9.30 12.65 2.56
C VAL A 140 -9.81 14.08 2.78
N SER A 141 -10.11 14.44 4.03
CA SER A 141 -10.57 15.80 4.37
C SER A 141 -9.52 16.86 3.98
N PHE A 142 -8.25 16.59 4.24
CA PHE A 142 -7.16 17.53 3.95
C PHE A 142 -7.01 17.83 2.44
N PHE A 143 -7.29 16.87 1.56
CA PHE A 143 -7.25 17.09 0.11
C PHE A 143 -8.57 17.61 -0.45
N VAL A 144 -9.71 17.10 0.02
CA VAL A 144 -11.03 17.46 -0.52
C VAL A 144 -11.44 18.88 -0.14
N VAL A 145 -11.21 19.31 1.12
CA VAL A 145 -11.63 20.63 1.61
C VAL A 145 -11.00 21.80 0.82
N PRO A 146 -9.68 21.89 0.62
CA PRO A 146 -9.09 23.02 -0.10
C PRO A 146 -9.52 23.04 -1.58
N CYS A 147 -9.61 21.88 -2.23
CA CYS A 147 -10.08 21.80 -3.61
C CYS A 147 -11.57 22.22 -3.70
N PHE A 148 -12.40 21.84 -2.72
CA PHE A 148 -13.80 22.26 -2.65
C PHE A 148 -13.96 23.76 -2.42
N VAL A 149 -13.12 24.37 -1.57
CA VAL A 149 -13.12 25.83 -1.36
C VAL A 149 -12.74 26.56 -2.65
N ALA A 150 -11.71 26.08 -3.35
CA ALA A 150 -11.29 26.66 -4.63
C ALA A 150 -12.38 26.55 -5.70
N GLU A 151 -13.00 25.37 -5.84
CA GLU A 151 -14.12 25.14 -6.77
C GLU A 151 -15.34 26.00 -6.41
N SER A 152 -15.67 26.11 -5.12
CA SER A 152 -16.78 26.93 -4.64
C SER A 152 -16.55 28.40 -4.97
N ALA A 153 -15.35 28.93 -4.71
CA ALA A 153 -15.00 30.30 -5.05
C ALA A 153 -15.11 30.55 -6.57
N TYR A 154 -14.62 29.61 -7.39
CA TYR A 154 -14.70 29.68 -8.84
C TYR A 154 -16.15 29.71 -9.34
N LYS A 155 -17.00 28.77 -8.89
CA LYS A 155 -18.40 28.70 -9.33
C LYS A 155 -19.25 29.86 -8.81
N ILE A 156 -19.05 30.27 -7.55
CA ILE A 156 -19.75 31.44 -7.00
C ILE A 156 -19.40 32.68 -7.83
N TRP A 157 -18.12 32.88 -8.16
CA TRP A 157 -17.70 33.98 -9.02
C TRP A 157 -18.34 33.91 -10.42
N TRP A 158 -18.34 32.72 -11.05
CA TRP A 158 -18.90 32.52 -12.39
C TRP A 158 -20.41 32.82 -12.44
N TYR A 159 -21.17 32.25 -11.49
CA TYR A 159 -22.62 32.46 -11.38
C TYR A 159 -22.97 33.90 -10.97
N ALA A 160 -22.21 34.52 -10.06
CA ALA A 160 -22.43 35.91 -9.65
C ALA A 160 -22.12 36.92 -10.77
N SER A 161 -21.13 36.63 -11.63
CA SER A 161 -20.71 37.52 -12.71
C SER A 161 -21.52 37.34 -14.00
N GLY A 162 -22.28 36.24 -14.15
CA GLY A 162 -23.03 35.88 -15.36
C GLY A 162 -24.56 35.99 -15.25
N GLY A 163 -25.09 36.56 -14.16
CA GLY A 163 -26.49 36.46 -13.73
C GLY A 163 -27.60 37.11 -14.59
N SER A 164 -27.40 37.30 -15.90
CA SER A 164 -28.43 37.85 -16.80
C SER A 164 -28.61 37.11 -18.14
N GLN A 165 -27.80 36.09 -18.46
CA GLN A 165 -27.81 35.44 -19.78
C GLN A 165 -28.17 33.93 -19.77
N ILE A 166 -28.52 33.37 -18.61
CA ILE A 166 -28.81 31.93 -18.48
C ILE A 166 -30.32 31.69 -18.67
N PRO A 167 -30.75 30.82 -19.62
CA PRO A 167 -32.16 30.60 -19.91
C PRO A 167 -32.76 29.58 -18.94
N PHE A 168 -33.27 30.01 -17.78
CA PHE A 168 -33.98 29.09 -16.87
C PHE A 168 -35.29 29.62 -16.26
N LEU A 169 -36.17 28.68 -15.91
CA LEU A 169 -37.58 28.84 -15.57
C LEU A 169 -37.86 29.80 -14.40
N GLY A 170 -38.67 30.82 -14.68
CA GLY A 170 -39.42 31.57 -13.66
C GLY A 170 -38.63 32.69 -12.97
N ASN A 171 -37.82 32.35 -11.95
CA ASN A 171 -37.05 33.31 -11.16
C ASN A 171 -35.54 33.06 -11.31
N VAL A 172 -34.86 33.96 -12.01
CA VAL A 172 -33.45 33.87 -12.42
C VAL A 172 -32.53 33.55 -11.23
N TYR A 173 -32.67 34.28 -10.13
CA TYR A 173 -31.82 34.09 -8.94
C TYR A 173 -31.97 32.74 -8.26
N LEU A 174 -33.20 32.19 -8.22
CA LEU A 174 -33.45 30.91 -7.56
C LEU A 174 -32.88 29.76 -8.39
N SER A 175 -33.07 29.82 -9.72
CA SER A 175 -32.57 28.77 -10.60
C SER A 175 -31.04 28.72 -10.64
N ASP A 176 -30.38 29.87 -10.72
CA ASP A 176 -28.92 29.95 -10.74
C ASP A 176 -28.31 29.45 -9.42
N THR A 177 -28.94 29.78 -8.29
CA THR A 177 -28.49 29.30 -6.97
C THR A 177 -28.62 27.78 -6.86
N VAL A 178 -29.73 27.21 -7.32
CA VAL A 178 -29.95 25.75 -7.27
C VAL A 178 -28.98 25.02 -8.22
N ALA A 179 -28.74 25.55 -9.42
CA ALA A 179 -27.79 24.99 -10.37
C ALA A 179 -26.35 24.99 -9.81
N CYS A 180 -25.92 26.11 -9.23
CA CYS A 180 -24.62 26.24 -8.57
C CYS A 180 -24.44 25.22 -7.43
N ILE A 181 -25.44 25.09 -6.54
CA ILE A 181 -25.39 24.13 -5.44
C ILE A 181 -25.33 22.69 -5.97
N MET A 182 -26.14 22.34 -6.97
CA MET A 182 -26.15 20.99 -7.55
C MET A 182 -24.82 20.63 -8.21
N GLU A 183 -24.24 21.57 -8.96
CA GLU A 183 -22.91 21.41 -9.56
C GLU A 183 -21.82 21.22 -8.51
N LEU A 184 -21.83 22.01 -7.43
CA LEU A 184 -20.86 21.90 -6.33
C LEU A 184 -20.99 20.56 -5.60
N TRP A 185 -22.22 20.11 -5.34
CA TRP A 185 -22.47 18.81 -4.72
C TRP A 185 -22.05 17.66 -5.62
N SER A 186 -22.32 17.75 -6.94
CA SER A 186 -21.86 16.77 -7.93
C SER A 186 -20.33 16.70 -7.99
N TRP A 187 -19.65 17.84 -8.03
CA TRP A 187 -18.20 17.91 -8.03
C TRP A 187 -17.62 17.36 -6.73
N LEU A 188 -18.14 17.76 -5.57
CA LEU A 188 -17.71 17.27 -4.26
C LEU A 188 -17.89 15.77 -4.15
N TYR A 189 -19.03 15.24 -4.60
CA TYR A 189 -19.30 13.81 -4.56
C TYR A 189 -18.33 13.00 -5.43
N ARG A 190 -18.09 13.43 -6.68
CA ARG A 190 -17.15 12.78 -7.60
C ARG A 190 -15.72 12.80 -7.06
N THR A 191 -15.24 13.95 -6.61
CA THR A 191 -13.88 14.08 -6.06
C THR A 191 -13.70 13.26 -4.79
N THR A 192 -14.69 13.26 -3.88
CA THR A 192 -14.60 12.50 -2.64
C THR A 192 -14.59 10.98 -2.90
N ILE A 193 -15.36 10.47 -3.87
CA ILE A 193 -15.30 9.05 -4.27
C ILE A 193 -13.91 8.66 -4.80
N ILE A 194 -13.33 9.50 -5.67
CA ILE A 194 -12.00 9.25 -6.23
C ILE A 194 -10.97 9.19 -5.09
N PHE A 195 -10.94 10.20 -4.23
CA PHE A 195 -10.02 10.24 -3.10
C PHE A 195 -10.26 9.12 -2.09
N LEU A 196 -11.51 8.73 -1.84
CA LEU A 196 -11.83 7.61 -0.96
C LEU A 196 -11.15 6.33 -1.44
N VAL A 197 -11.27 5.97 -2.72
CA VAL A 197 -10.66 4.74 -3.25
C VAL A 197 -9.14 4.81 -3.21
N CYS A 198 -8.56 5.97 -3.54
CA CYS A 198 -7.12 6.21 -3.42
C CYS A 198 -6.62 6.04 -1.99
N VAL A 199 -7.34 6.59 -1.02
CA VAL A 199 -7.01 6.49 0.40
C VAL A 199 -7.25 5.08 0.94
N LEU A 200 -8.30 4.38 0.49
CA LEU A 200 -8.53 2.98 0.85
C LEU A 200 -7.36 2.10 0.41
N PHE A 201 -6.87 2.29 -0.82
CA PHE A 201 -5.69 1.59 -1.29
C PHE A 201 -4.45 1.95 -0.46
N ARG A 202 -4.22 3.24 -0.19
CA ARG A 202 -3.14 3.70 0.68
C ARG A 202 -3.23 3.08 2.08
N LEU A 203 -4.43 3.03 2.65
CA LEU A 203 -4.68 2.45 3.96
C LEU A 203 -4.32 0.97 3.93
N ILE A 204 -4.85 0.19 2.99
CA ILE A 204 -4.49 -1.23 2.81
C ILE A 204 -2.97 -1.41 2.71
N CYS A 205 -2.29 -0.60 1.90
CA CYS A 205 -0.84 -0.65 1.77
C CYS A 205 -0.12 -0.33 3.08
N SER A 206 -0.59 0.68 3.81
CA SER A 206 0.03 1.11 5.06
C SER A 206 -0.16 0.07 6.18
N LEU A 207 -1.31 -0.60 6.19
CA LEU A 207 -1.61 -1.69 7.12
C LEU A 207 -0.70 -2.90 6.87
N GLN A 208 -0.42 -3.20 5.59
CA GLN A 208 0.57 -4.25 5.27
C GLN A 208 1.99 -3.83 5.64
N ILE A 209 2.34 -2.54 5.60
CA ILE A 209 3.64 -2.07 6.10
C ILE A 209 3.75 -2.30 7.60
N LEU A 210 2.69 -2.05 8.37
CA LEU A 210 2.69 -2.30 9.82
C LEU A 210 2.96 -3.78 10.12
N ARG A 211 2.31 -4.70 9.38
CA ARG A 211 2.58 -6.14 9.49
C ARG A 211 4.01 -6.51 9.09
N LEU A 212 4.57 -5.84 8.09
CA LEU A 212 5.94 -6.08 7.67
C LEU A 212 6.95 -5.62 8.75
N GLN A 213 6.63 -4.56 9.49
CA GLN A 213 7.44 -4.09 10.62
C GLN A 213 7.35 -5.07 11.79
N ASP A 214 6.17 -5.60 12.07
CA ASP A 214 5.97 -6.61 13.10
C ASP A 214 6.73 -7.92 12.77
N PHE A 215 6.69 -8.34 11.51
CA PHE A 215 7.54 -9.43 11.01
C PHE A 215 9.04 -9.14 11.18
N ALA A 216 9.48 -7.90 10.99
CA ALA A 216 10.88 -7.53 11.21
C ALA A 216 11.32 -7.65 12.67
N SER A 217 10.42 -7.45 13.65
CA SER A 217 10.73 -7.74 15.06
C SER A 217 10.80 -9.23 15.37
N VAL A 218 10.02 -10.07 14.67
CA VAL A 218 10.05 -11.54 14.86
C VAL A 218 11.42 -12.11 14.45
N PHE A 219 12.09 -11.55 13.43
CA PHE A 219 13.47 -11.93 13.07
C PHE A 219 14.49 -11.78 14.21
N GLN A 220 14.21 -10.95 15.23
CA GLN A 220 15.10 -10.77 16.37
C GLN A 220 14.82 -11.75 17.51
N VAL A 221 13.63 -12.36 17.55
CA VAL A 221 13.16 -13.17 18.68
C VAL A 221 13.13 -14.66 18.33
N ASP A 222 12.68 -15.02 17.13
CA ASP A 222 12.55 -16.41 16.69
C ASP A 222 13.66 -16.79 15.69
N SER A 223 14.49 -17.78 16.06
CA SER A 223 15.70 -18.18 15.32
C SER A 223 15.50 -19.30 14.29
N ASP A 224 14.28 -19.83 14.14
CA ASP A 224 14.02 -20.92 13.20
C ASP A 224 13.77 -20.40 11.76
N VAL A 225 14.58 -20.88 10.82
CA VAL A 225 14.49 -20.55 9.39
C VAL A 225 13.11 -20.92 8.82
N ALA A 226 12.51 -22.01 9.30
CA ALA A 226 11.24 -22.51 8.79
C ALA A 226 10.05 -21.60 9.16
N SER A 227 10.03 -21.06 10.38
CA SER A 227 8.99 -20.13 10.83
C SER A 227 9.06 -18.81 10.06
N VAL A 228 10.27 -18.27 9.87
CA VAL A 228 10.53 -17.05 9.09
C VAL A 228 10.06 -17.21 7.63
N LEU A 229 10.34 -18.35 7.01
CA LEU A 229 9.93 -18.61 5.62
C LEU A 229 8.40 -18.74 5.49
N SER A 230 7.74 -19.45 6.41
CA SER A 230 6.28 -19.59 6.45
C SER A 230 5.59 -18.22 6.56
N GLU A 231 6.10 -17.35 7.44
CA GLU A 231 5.60 -16.00 7.62
C GLU A 231 5.82 -15.11 6.39
N HIS A 232 7.00 -15.20 5.77
CA HIS A 232 7.25 -14.52 4.51
C HIS A 232 6.28 -14.97 3.40
N PHE A 233 5.97 -16.26 3.28
CA PHE A 233 4.97 -16.75 2.33
C PHE A 233 3.57 -16.20 2.62
N ARG A 234 3.18 -16.09 3.89
CA ARG A 234 1.90 -15.50 4.31
C ARG A 234 1.78 -14.05 3.86
N ILE A 235 2.83 -13.25 4.09
CA ILE A 235 2.90 -11.84 3.66
C ILE A 235 2.85 -11.75 2.13
N ARG A 236 3.65 -12.55 1.42
CA ARG A 236 3.70 -12.55 -0.05
C ARG A 236 2.35 -12.93 -0.66
N LYS A 237 1.64 -13.89 -0.06
CA LYS A 237 0.26 -14.26 -0.44
C LYS A 237 -0.70 -13.08 -0.25
N HIS A 238 -0.61 -12.35 0.85
CA HIS A 238 -1.43 -11.18 1.10
C HIS A 238 -1.16 -10.05 0.10
N LEU A 239 0.12 -9.73 -0.17
CA LEU A 239 0.51 -8.75 -1.18
C LEU A 239 0.02 -9.14 -2.58
N ARG A 240 0.14 -10.41 -2.97
CA ARG A 240 -0.35 -10.92 -4.26
C ARG A 240 -1.86 -10.79 -4.39
N ILE A 241 -2.61 -11.08 -3.33
CA ILE A 241 -4.06 -10.90 -3.31
C ILE A 241 -4.43 -9.42 -3.49
N ILE A 242 -3.75 -8.51 -2.79
CA ILE A 242 -3.99 -7.06 -2.90
C ILE A 242 -3.66 -6.57 -4.32
N SER A 243 -2.47 -6.91 -4.82
CA SER A 243 -2.03 -6.63 -6.18
C SER A 243 -3.06 -7.11 -7.21
N HIS A 244 -3.53 -8.35 -7.11
CA HIS A 244 -4.51 -8.91 -8.04
C HIS A 244 -5.86 -8.17 -8.01
N ARG A 245 -6.30 -7.71 -6.84
CA ARG A 245 -7.56 -6.95 -6.70
C ARG A 245 -7.46 -5.57 -7.35
N TYR A 246 -6.32 -4.90 -7.21
CA TYR A 246 -6.13 -3.52 -7.65
C TYR A 246 -5.45 -3.36 -9.00
N ARG A 247 -4.85 -4.41 -9.59
CA ARG A 247 -4.08 -4.30 -10.84
C ARG A 247 -4.85 -3.66 -11.98
N SER A 248 -6.12 -4.04 -12.15
CA SER A 248 -6.96 -3.50 -13.22
C SER A 248 -7.35 -2.06 -12.90
N PHE A 249 -7.66 -1.75 -11.64
CA PHE A 249 -7.98 -0.40 -11.21
C PHE A 249 -6.81 0.56 -11.40
N ILE A 250 -5.60 0.21 -10.94
CA ILE A 250 -4.40 1.05 -11.08
C ILE A 250 -4.10 1.31 -12.55
N LEU A 251 -4.19 0.29 -13.40
CA LEU A 251 -3.98 0.42 -14.84
C LEU A 251 -5.02 1.36 -15.47
N TRP A 252 -6.31 1.14 -15.23
CA TRP A 252 -7.36 1.97 -15.81
C TRP A 252 -7.30 3.43 -15.32
N VAL A 253 -7.01 3.65 -14.04
CA VAL A 253 -6.82 5.02 -13.51
C VAL A 253 -5.60 5.68 -14.16
N LEU A 254 -4.47 4.97 -14.29
CA LEU A 254 -3.30 5.51 -14.97
C LEU A 254 -3.65 5.93 -16.40
N ILE A 255 -4.28 5.04 -17.19
CA ILE A 255 -4.70 5.37 -18.57
C ILE A 255 -5.66 6.56 -18.61
N LEU A 256 -6.74 6.56 -17.82
CA LEU A 256 -7.73 7.63 -17.85
C LEU A 256 -7.12 8.98 -17.45
N VAL A 257 -6.27 9.01 -16.42
CA VAL A 257 -5.59 10.23 -15.99
C VAL A 257 -4.63 10.69 -17.08
N THR A 258 -3.75 9.84 -17.58
CA THR A 258 -2.83 10.17 -18.69
C THR A 258 -3.57 10.72 -19.91
N THR A 259 -4.61 10.03 -20.37
CA THR A 259 -5.43 10.49 -21.51
C THR A 259 -6.09 11.83 -21.20
N SER A 260 -6.64 12.03 -20.00
CA SER A 260 -7.23 13.32 -19.62
C SER A 260 -6.22 14.45 -19.65
N GLN A 261 -5.02 14.24 -19.08
CA GLN A 261 -3.97 15.27 -19.05
C GLN A 261 -3.45 15.58 -20.45
N PHE A 262 -3.32 14.55 -21.29
CA PHE A 262 -2.91 14.71 -22.68
C PHE A 262 -3.93 15.52 -23.50
N VAL A 263 -5.23 15.23 -23.36
CA VAL A 263 -6.30 15.98 -24.03
C VAL A 263 -6.35 17.42 -23.52
N SER A 264 -6.27 17.63 -22.20
CA SER A 264 -6.22 18.96 -21.60
C SER A 264 -5.07 19.79 -22.16
N LEU A 265 -3.89 19.19 -22.29
CA LEU A 265 -2.71 19.84 -22.85
C LEU A 265 -2.88 20.18 -24.33
N LEU A 266 -3.46 19.28 -25.13
CA LEU A 266 -3.71 19.52 -26.56
C LEU A 266 -4.61 20.73 -26.77
N ILE A 267 -5.77 20.79 -26.10
CA ILE A 267 -6.73 21.88 -26.27
C ILE A 267 -6.15 23.20 -25.73
N THR A 268 -5.38 23.15 -24.65
CA THR A 268 -4.75 24.37 -24.09
C THR A 268 -3.63 24.92 -24.99
N THR A 269 -2.99 24.07 -25.80
CA THR A 269 -1.87 24.47 -26.68
C THR A 269 -2.33 24.87 -28.09
N GLU A 270 -3.62 24.77 -28.41
CA GLU A 270 -4.16 25.22 -29.69
C GLU A 270 -4.02 26.75 -29.83
N SER A 271 -3.51 27.24 -30.97
CA SER A 271 -3.10 28.64 -31.17
C SER A 271 -4.24 29.68 -31.09
N SER A 272 -5.49 29.23 -31.02
CA SER A 272 -6.71 30.02 -30.91
C SER A 272 -7.24 30.15 -29.46
N SER A 273 -6.61 29.47 -28.49
CA SER A 273 -7.09 29.40 -27.11
C SER A 273 -6.52 30.52 -26.23
N ASP A 274 -7.36 31.46 -25.80
CA ASP A 274 -7.01 32.44 -24.76
C ASP A 274 -7.05 31.78 -23.37
N VAL A 275 -5.87 31.44 -22.83
CA VAL A 275 -5.73 30.67 -21.58
C VAL A 275 -5.81 31.59 -20.37
N ASN A 276 -6.98 32.17 -20.11
CA ASN A 276 -7.23 32.96 -18.91
C ASN A 276 -7.59 32.06 -17.72
N ILE A 277 -7.19 32.48 -16.51
CA ILE A 277 -7.50 31.77 -15.24
C ILE A 277 -9.02 31.56 -15.07
N TYR A 278 -9.82 32.49 -15.58
CA TYR A 278 -11.28 32.44 -15.54
C TYR A 278 -11.89 31.34 -16.42
N VAL A 279 -11.22 30.96 -17.51
CA VAL A 279 -11.69 29.94 -18.44
C VAL A 279 -11.06 28.56 -18.14
N SER A 280 -9.80 28.56 -17.71
CA SER A 280 -9.02 27.34 -17.46
C SER A 280 -9.05 26.85 -15.99
N GLY A 281 -9.63 27.62 -15.07
CA GLY A 281 -9.64 27.29 -13.63
C GLY A 281 -10.23 25.92 -13.30
N GLU A 282 -11.39 25.57 -13.88
CA GLU A 282 -12.05 24.28 -13.68
C GLU A 282 -11.20 23.11 -14.24
N LEU A 283 -10.54 23.34 -15.39
CA LEU A 283 -9.62 22.38 -16.00
C LEU A 283 -8.40 22.12 -15.10
N ALA A 284 -7.81 23.18 -14.55
CA ALA A 284 -6.66 23.08 -13.65
C ALA A 284 -7.03 22.34 -12.36
N LEU A 285 -8.17 22.66 -11.74
CA LEU A 285 -8.65 22.00 -10.52
C LEU A 285 -8.95 20.51 -10.75
N CYS A 286 -9.54 20.17 -11.91
CA CYS A 286 -9.75 18.78 -12.31
C CYS A 286 -8.42 18.03 -12.45
N SER A 287 -7.46 18.59 -13.18
CA SER A 287 -6.14 17.99 -13.41
C SER A 287 -5.36 17.78 -12.12
N ILE A 288 -5.33 18.77 -11.23
CA ILE A 288 -4.69 18.66 -9.91
C ILE A 288 -5.32 17.54 -9.10
N THR A 289 -6.66 17.44 -9.10
CA THR A 289 -7.39 16.41 -8.36
C THR A 289 -7.06 15.00 -8.86
N LEU A 290 -7.10 14.79 -10.18
CA LEU A 290 -6.81 13.52 -10.82
C LEU A 290 -5.34 13.08 -10.60
N LEU A 291 -4.39 14.00 -10.80
CA LEU A 291 -2.96 13.75 -10.56
C LEU A 291 -2.68 13.44 -9.09
N THR A 292 -3.28 14.19 -8.16
CA THR A 292 -3.11 13.93 -6.72
C THR A 292 -3.61 12.53 -6.36
N GLY A 293 -4.77 12.13 -6.87
CA GLY A 293 -5.29 10.76 -6.70
C GLY A 293 -4.32 9.69 -7.22
N LEU A 294 -3.83 9.85 -8.45
CA LEU A 294 -2.87 8.92 -9.07
C LEU A 294 -1.55 8.85 -8.29
N LEU A 295 -1.01 9.99 -7.85
CA LEU A 295 0.22 10.04 -7.05
C LEU A 295 0.06 9.35 -5.70
N ILE A 296 -1.09 9.49 -5.04
CA ILE A 296 -1.39 8.77 -3.78
C ILE A 296 -1.35 7.25 -4.03
N LEU A 297 -1.93 6.78 -5.13
CA LEU A 297 -1.92 5.36 -5.50
C LEU A 297 -0.50 4.85 -5.78
N LEU A 298 0.22 5.48 -6.71
CA LEU A 298 1.55 5.05 -7.13
C LEU A 298 2.55 5.13 -5.97
N ARG A 299 2.57 6.23 -5.21
CA ARG A 299 3.47 6.39 -4.06
C ARG A 299 3.21 5.34 -2.98
N SER A 300 1.95 4.99 -2.74
CA SER A 300 1.59 3.95 -1.77
C SER A 300 2.09 2.57 -2.22
N ALA A 301 1.92 2.25 -3.50
CA ALA A 301 2.40 1.00 -4.10
C ALA A 301 3.94 0.89 -4.09
N THR A 302 4.64 1.95 -4.51
CA THR A 302 6.11 2.00 -4.48
C THR A 302 6.65 1.89 -3.06
N LYS A 303 6.01 2.56 -2.08
CA LYS A 303 6.44 2.53 -0.68
C LYS A 303 6.39 1.11 -0.10
N ILE A 304 5.30 0.37 -0.34
CA ILE A 304 5.17 -1.00 0.16
C ILE A 304 6.11 -1.96 -0.57
N THR A 305 6.28 -1.84 -1.89
CA THR A 305 7.25 -2.65 -2.64
C THR A 305 8.68 -2.41 -2.13
N HIS A 306 9.06 -1.15 -1.90
CA HIS A 306 10.37 -0.83 -1.32
C HIS A 306 10.56 -1.44 0.07
N LYS A 307 9.54 -1.34 0.94
CA LYS A 307 9.59 -1.95 2.27
C LYS A 307 9.66 -3.48 2.19
N ALA A 308 8.89 -4.11 1.31
CA ALA A 308 8.95 -5.56 1.07
C ALA A 308 10.33 -6.01 0.57
N GLN A 309 10.96 -5.23 -0.30
CA GLN A 309 12.33 -5.47 -0.77
C GLN A 309 13.36 -5.29 0.35
N SER A 310 13.17 -4.35 1.29
CA SER A 310 14.12 -4.15 2.40
C SER A 310 14.24 -5.35 3.35
N VAL A 311 13.28 -6.29 3.32
CA VAL A 311 13.34 -7.55 4.07
C VAL A 311 14.53 -8.42 3.66
N THR A 312 14.94 -8.38 2.38
CA THR A 312 16.09 -9.17 1.91
C THR A 312 17.39 -8.73 2.61
N CYS A 313 17.58 -7.42 2.75
CA CYS A 313 18.70 -6.83 3.48
C CYS A 313 18.66 -7.18 4.98
N LEU A 314 17.47 -7.17 5.59
CA LEU A 314 17.31 -7.59 6.99
C LEU A 314 17.70 -9.05 7.18
N ALA A 315 17.27 -9.94 6.28
CA ALA A 315 17.62 -11.35 6.33
C ALA A 315 19.13 -11.58 6.12
N ALA A 316 19.77 -10.82 5.23
CA ALA A 316 21.23 -10.87 5.06
C ALA A 316 21.96 -10.40 6.33
N LYS A 317 21.51 -9.32 6.97
CA LYS A 317 22.07 -8.86 8.25
C LYS A 317 21.90 -9.92 9.34
N TRP A 318 20.70 -10.52 9.44
CA TRP A 318 20.42 -11.59 10.39
C TRP A 318 21.31 -12.81 10.14
N HIS A 319 21.49 -13.22 8.88
CA HIS A 319 22.42 -14.28 8.51
C HIS A 319 23.83 -13.99 9.04
N VAL A 320 24.36 -12.80 8.76
CA VAL A 320 25.72 -12.40 9.20
C VAL A 320 25.84 -12.41 10.72
N CYS A 321 24.88 -11.82 11.45
CA CYS A 321 24.89 -11.83 12.91
C CYS A 321 24.83 -13.24 13.49
N ALA A 322 23.92 -14.08 13.00
CA ALA A 322 23.80 -15.46 13.45
C ALA A 322 25.04 -16.32 13.11
N THR A 323 25.74 -16.01 12.02
CA THR A 323 27.02 -16.66 11.72
C THR A 323 28.14 -16.19 12.65
N LEU A 324 28.24 -14.90 12.95
CA LEU A 324 29.26 -14.37 13.86
C LEU A 324 29.12 -14.95 15.28
N GLU A 325 27.90 -14.97 15.81
CA GLU A 325 27.59 -15.57 17.12
C GLU A 325 27.94 -17.06 17.15
N SER A 326 27.74 -17.79 16.05
CA SER A 326 28.10 -19.20 15.99
C SER A 326 29.62 -19.46 16.01
N PHE A 327 30.45 -18.48 15.62
CA PHE A 327 31.91 -18.59 15.73
C PHE A 327 32.41 -18.26 17.15
N GLU A 328 31.82 -17.26 17.83
CA GLU A 328 32.18 -16.93 19.21
C GLU A 328 31.88 -18.05 20.21
N VAL A 329 30.80 -18.81 20.00
CA VAL A 329 30.47 -19.98 20.84
C VAL A 329 31.47 -21.11 20.65
N VAL A 330 32.05 -21.27 19.45
CA VAL A 330 33.05 -22.32 19.17
C VAL A 330 34.41 -22.00 19.80
N ASP A 331 34.79 -20.72 19.87
CA ASP A 331 36.06 -20.30 20.51
C ASP A 331 36.00 -20.35 22.06
N GLY A 332 34.80 -20.42 22.64
CA GLY A 332 34.58 -20.53 24.10
C GLY A 332 34.77 -21.94 24.68
N GLU A 333 34.82 -22.98 23.84
CA GLU A 333 34.98 -24.39 24.24
C GLU A 333 36.41 -24.91 24.00
N THR A 334 37.43 -24.10 24.31
CA THR A 334 38.79 -24.64 24.46
C THR A 334 38.85 -25.47 25.75
N PRO A 335 39.20 -26.77 25.73
CA PRO A 335 39.48 -27.52 26.93
C PRO A 335 40.65 -26.82 27.61
N ARG A 336 40.41 -26.19 28.77
CA ARG A 336 41.50 -25.78 29.65
C ARG A 336 42.24 -27.04 30.04
N ALA A 337 43.35 -27.30 29.35
CA ALA A 337 44.34 -28.27 29.79
C ALA A 337 44.76 -27.84 31.20
N HIS A 338 44.24 -28.56 32.19
CA HIS A 338 44.69 -28.45 33.55
C HIS A 338 46.15 -28.91 33.54
N VAL A 339 47.07 -27.94 33.65
CA VAL A 339 48.46 -28.24 34.00
C VAL A 339 48.40 -28.75 35.44
N ASP A 340 48.32 -30.06 35.60
CA ASP A 340 48.61 -30.71 36.87
C ASP A 340 49.96 -31.41 36.77
N ASN A 341 50.79 -31.11 37.76
CA ASN A 341 52.18 -31.47 37.85
C ASN A 341 52.32 -32.88 38.42
N GLY A 342 52.98 -33.75 37.66
CA GLY A 342 53.76 -34.85 38.23
C GLY A 342 53.08 -36.22 38.23
N ARG A 343 53.63 -37.13 37.43
CA ARG A 343 54.36 -38.32 37.92
C ARG A 343 54.91 -39.15 36.75
N VAL A 344 56.23 -39.07 36.61
CA VAL A 344 57.21 -40.16 36.36
C VAL A 344 56.72 -41.39 35.58
N PHE A 345 57.21 -41.56 34.36
CA PHE A 345 57.46 -42.87 33.75
C PHE A 345 58.97 -43.09 33.64
N PRO A 346 59.53 -44.25 34.04
CA PRO A 346 60.92 -44.56 33.76
C PRO A 346 61.07 -45.14 32.34
N VAL A 347 62.18 -44.79 31.73
CA VAL A 347 62.71 -45.34 30.48
C VAL A 347 63.51 -46.62 30.80
N GLY A 348 63.42 -47.65 29.96
CA GLY A 348 64.28 -48.84 30.05
C GLY A 348 63.94 -49.96 29.06
N GLU A 349 64.55 -49.87 27.87
CA GLU A 349 65.20 -50.94 27.08
C GLU A 349 64.58 -52.36 26.90
N MET A 350 64.27 -52.63 25.62
CA MET A 350 64.77 -53.69 24.71
C MET A 350 64.54 -55.21 24.97
N GLU A 351 64.30 -55.89 23.83
CA GLU A 351 64.34 -57.35 23.54
C GLU A 351 63.13 -58.17 24.04
N GLU A 352 62.57 -59.17 23.35
CA GLU A 352 62.62 -59.78 22.01
C GLU A 352 61.47 -60.82 22.03
N SER A 353 60.70 -61.04 20.96
CA SER A 353 60.15 -62.37 20.65
C SER A 353 59.46 -62.40 19.28
N ASP A 354 60.00 -63.25 18.42
CA ASP A 354 59.60 -63.57 17.05
C ASP A 354 58.19 -64.12 16.88
N GLY A 355 57.65 -63.91 15.68
CA GLY A 355 56.50 -64.62 15.12
C GLY A 355 56.06 -64.03 13.78
N GLU A 356 56.70 -64.46 12.69
CA GLU A 356 56.33 -64.14 11.30
C GLU A 356 54.94 -64.70 10.94
N GLU A 357 54.08 -63.89 10.32
CA GLU A 357 53.28 -64.36 9.17
C GLU A 357 52.84 -63.18 8.29
N ALA A 358 53.09 -63.33 6.99
CA ALA A 358 52.85 -62.35 5.95
C ALA A 358 51.37 -62.25 5.55
N GLY A 359 50.91 -61.08 5.13
CA GLY A 359 49.68 -60.97 4.36
C GLY A 359 49.04 -59.57 4.33
N ASP A 360 49.35 -58.86 3.26
CA ASP A 360 48.56 -57.82 2.57
C ASP A 360 48.01 -56.60 3.31
N GLU A 361 48.31 -55.47 2.66
CA GLU A 361 47.68 -54.16 2.78
C GLU A 361 46.15 -54.28 2.63
N GLU A 362 45.35 -53.86 3.61
CA GLU A 362 44.16 -53.01 3.37
C GLU A 362 43.89 -52.14 4.60
N ASP A 363 43.74 -50.86 4.31
CA ASP A 363 43.54 -49.71 5.17
C ASP A 363 42.07 -49.60 5.56
N ASP A 364 41.68 -50.14 6.72
CA ASP A 364 40.37 -49.87 7.34
C ASP A 364 40.56 -49.01 8.60
N LEU A 365 41.17 -47.83 8.42
CA LEU A 365 40.98 -46.69 9.31
C LEU A 365 39.53 -46.17 9.14
N ASP A 366 38.59 -46.81 9.83
CA ASP A 366 37.24 -46.27 10.03
C ASP A 366 37.30 -45.04 10.96
N SER A 367 37.85 -43.95 10.43
CA SER A 367 37.77 -42.61 10.99
C SER A 367 36.57 -41.88 10.36
N SER A 368 35.41 -42.52 10.39
CA SER A 368 34.16 -41.95 9.89
C SER A 368 33.14 -41.70 11.00
N THR A 369 33.56 -41.50 12.25
CA THR A 369 32.61 -41.16 13.32
C THR A 369 33.21 -40.23 14.35
N LEU A 370 32.91 -38.94 14.16
CA LEU A 370 32.72 -37.87 15.15
C LEU A 370 33.28 -36.54 14.61
N ILE A 371 32.73 -36.08 13.48
CA ILE A 371 32.53 -34.63 13.36
C ILE A 371 31.69 -34.26 14.60
N PRO A 372 32.17 -33.41 15.52
CA PRO A 372 31.41 -33.08 16.71
C PRO A 372 30.01 -32.65 16.29
N ALA A 373 28.96 -33.24 16.88
CA ALA A 373 27.57 -32.95 16.49
C ALA A 373 27.26 -31.43 16.50
N ALA A 374 27.99 -30.66 17.31
CA ALA A 374 27.99 -29.19 17.31
C ALA A 374 28.47 -28.56 15.99
N TYR A 375 29.53 -29.10 15.36
CA TYR A 375 30.06 -28.66 14.07
C TYR A 375 29.16 -29.05 12.89
N ALA A 376 28.54 -30.23 12.96
CA ALA A 376 27.51 -30.64 11.99
C ALA A 376 26.22 -29.80 12.13
N TYR A 377 25.80 -29.49 13.36
CA TYR A 377 24.64 -28.65 13.63
C TYR A 377 24.85 -27.18 13.19
N SER A 378 26.03 -26.62 13.44
CA SER A 378 26.38 -25.25 13.02
C SER A 378 26.42 -25.12 11.50
N THR A 379 27.01 -26.08 10.79
CA THR A 379 27.05 -26.11 9.31
C THR A 379 25.69 -26.31 8.66
N ILE A 380 24.82 -27.17 9.21
CA ILE A 380 23.43 -27.32 8.72
C ILE A 380 22.63 -26.03 8.95
N SER A 381 22.79 -25.38 10.10
CA SER A 381 22.12 -24.11 10.38
C SER A 381 22.57 -23.00 9.43
N PHE A 382 23.88 -22.95 9.12
CA PHE A 382 24.47 -22.03 8.14
C PHE A 382 23.85 -22.27 6.75
N GLN A 383 23.83 -23.51 6.27
CA GLN A 383 23.27 -23.85 4.95
C GLN A 383 21.79 -23.47 4.84
N LYS A 384 21.00 -23.70 5.89
CA LYS A 384 19.58 -23.30 5.93
C LYS A 384 19.41 -21.77 5.85
N ARG A 385 20.20 -21.01 6.61
CA ARG A 385 20.14 -19.54 6.57
C ARG A 385 20.62 -19.01 5.21
N GLN A 386 21.69 -19.56 4.64
CA GLN A 386 22.20 -19.17 3.33
C GLN A 386 21.15 -19.43 2.23
N ALA A 387 20.52 -20.61 2.24
CA ALA A 387 19.43 -20.93 1.33
C ALA A 387 18.24 -19.96 1.43
N LEU A 388 17.91 -19.50 2.64
CA LEU A 388 16.88 -18.49 2.88
C LEU A 388 17.25 -17.12 2.26
N VAL A 389 18.49 -16.67 2.45
CA VAL A 389 18.97 -15.40 1.88
C VAL A 389 18.97 -15.47 0.36
N THR A 390 19.52 -16.54 -0.22
CA THR A 390 19.50 -16.77 -1.68
C THR A 390 18.07 -16.84 -2.22
N TYR A 391 17.14 -17.46 -1.48
CA TYR A 391 15.73 -17.44 -1.84
C TYR A 391 15.18 -16.00 -1.90
N PHE A 392 15.46 -15.17 -0.89
CA PHE A 392 15.00 -13.78 -0.83
C PHE A 392 15.60 -12.89 -1.92
N GLU A 393 16.87 -13.06 -2.26
CA GLU A 393 17.52 -12.33 -3.35
C GLU A 393 16.87 -12.63 -4.71
N ASN A 394 16.57 -13.90 -4.97
CA ASN A 394 15.95 -14.34 -6.21
C ASN A 394 14.44 -14.08 -6.26
N ASN A 395 13.79 -13.88 -5.11
CA ASN A 395 12.34 -13.70 -4.99
C ASN A 395 11.96 -12.32 -4.48
N LYS A 396 12.10 -11.30 -5.33
CA LYS A 396 11.62 -9.94 -5.01
C LYS A 396 10.14 -9.97 -4.63
N ALA A 397 9.83 -9.40 -3.45
CA ALA A 397 8.48 -9.22 -2.95
C ALA A 397 7.99 -7.79 -3.22
N GLY A 398 6.70 -7.62 -3.52
CA GLY A 398 6.13 -6.31 -3.81
C GLY A 398 4.75 -6.39 -4.47
N ILE A 399 4.16 -5.22 -4.73
CA ILE A 399 2.94 -5.12 -5.53
C ILE A 399 3.33 -5.21 -7.00
N THR A 400 2.73 -6.16 -7.73
CA THR A 400 2.92 -6.31 -9.17
C THR A 400 1.65 -5.96 -9.94
N VAL A 401 1.79 -5.38 -11.13
CA VAL A 401 0.72 -5.12 -12.08
C VAL A 401 1.11 -5.80 -13.40
N TYR A 402 0.40 -6.88 -13.75
CA TYR A 402 0.66 -7.68 -14.96
C TYR A 402 2.14 -8.07 -15.19
N GLY A 403 2.83 -8.48 -14.12
CA GLY A 403 4.23 -8.90 -14.17
C GLY A 403 5.24 -7.79 -13.85
N PHE A 404 4.85 -6.52 -13.95
CA PHE A 404 5.70 -5.39 -13.58
C PHE A 404 5.59 -5.09 -12.08
N THR A 405 6.70 -5.05 -11.36
CA THR A 405 6.74 -4.64 -9.94
C THR A 405 6.62 -3.13 -9.83
N LEU A 406 5.63 -2.60 -9.10
CA LEU A 406 5.52 -1.17 -8.81
C LEU A 406 6.54 -0.76 -7.74
N ASP A 407 7.75 -0.43 -8.18
CA ASP A 407 8.90 0.02 -7.42
C ASP A 407 9.30 1.47 -7.81
N ARG A 408 10.51 1.92 -7.44
CA ARG A 408 10.97 3.26 -7.82
C ARG A 408 11.32 3.34 -9.30
N THR A 409 11.89 2.27 -9.87
CA THR A 409 12.30 2.25 -11.28
C THR A 409 11.11 2.30 -12.22
N THR A 410 10.03 1.60 -11.91
CA THR A 410 8.77 1.68 -12.66
C THR A 410 8.11 3.06 -12.55
N LEU A 411 8.19 3.74 -11.41
CA LEU A 411 7.71 5.12 -11.29
C LEU A 411 8.52 6.06 -12.20
N HIS A 412 9.85 5.95 -12.19
CA HIS A 412 10.70 6.74 -13.08
C HIS A 412 10.43 6.46 -14.56
N THR A 413 10.21 5.20 -14.94
CA THR A 413 9.87 4.86 -16.34
C THR A 413 8.50 5.39 -16.74
N ILE A 414 7.47 5.31 -15.89
CA ILE A 414 6.17 5.96 -16.13
C ILE A 414 6.39 7.47 -16.33
N PHE A 415 7.13 8.12 -15.44
CA PHE A 415 7.43 9.55 -15.57
C PHE A 415 8.17 9.89 -16.87
N CYS A 416 9.17 9.11 -17.27
CA CYS A 416 9.87 9.31 -18.54
C CYS A 416 8.94 9.14 -19.74
N ILE A 417 8.06 8.12 -19.73
CA ILE A 417 7.08 7.91 -20.80
C ILE A 417 6.13 9.11 -20.90
N GLU A 418 5.55 9.54 -19.78
CA GLU A 418 4.67 10.71 -19.73
C GLU A 418 5.38 11.98 -20.22
N LEU A 419 6.60 12.23 -19.75
CA LEU A 419 7.41 13.37 -20.17
C LEU A 419 7.72 13.32 -21.67
N SER A 420 8.08 12.16 -22.21
CA SER A 420 8.30 11.99 -23.65
C SER A 420 7.04 12.23 -24.47
N LEU A 421 5.87 11.76 -24.01
CA LEU A 421 4.58 12.01 -24.66
C LEU A 421 4.25 13.51 -24.67
N VAL A 422 4.45 14.19 -23.54
CA VAL A 422 4.25 15.64 -23.39
C VAL A 422 5.19 16.41 -24.33
N LEU A 423 6.49 16.13 -24.29
CA LEU A 423 7.47 16.79 -25.15
C LEU A 423 7.21 16.56 -26.64
N TRP A 424 6.80 15.33 -27.01
CA TRP A 424 6.43 15.00 -28.38
C TRP A 424 5.21 15.82 -28.85
N LEU A 425 4.18 15.95 -28.01
CA LEU A 425 3.01 16.76 -28.31
C LEU A 425 3.38 18.23 -28.46
N LEU A 426 4.13 18.79 -27.50
CA LEU A 426 4.60 20.18 -27.58
C LEU A 426 5.41 20.44 -28.84
N GLY A 427 6.28 19.51 -29.23
CA GLY A 427 7.04 19.62 -30.48
C GLY A 427 6.15 19.66 -31.72
N LYS A 428 5.02 18.95 -31.72
CA LYS A 428 4.04 18.94 -32.81
C LYS A 428 3.14 20.17 -32.82
N THR A 429 2.73 20.68 -31.66
CA THR A 429 1.82 21.83 -31.58
C THR A 429 2.55 23.16 -31.74
N ILE A 430 3.76 23.29 -31.20
CA ILE A 430 4.55 24.54 -31.25
C ILE A 430 5.38 24.63 -32.55
N GLY A 431 5.84 23.49 -33.08
CA GLY A 431 6.69 23.45 -34.29
C GLY A 431 5.96 23.55 -35.63
N ILE A 432 4.63 23.68 -35.64
CA ILE A 432 3.80 23.81 -36.87
C ILE A 432 3.23 25.24 -37.02
N SER A 433 3.57 26.18 -36.13
CA SER A 433 3.19 27.59 -36.29
C SER A 433 4.12 28.37 -37.22
#